data_AF-A0A9D3VJ72-F1
#
_entry.id   AF-A0A9D3VJ72-F1
#
_cell.length_a   1.000
_cell.length_b   1.000
_cell.length_c   1.000
_cell.angle_alpha   90.00
_cell.angle_beta   90.00
_cell.angle_gamma   90.00
#
_symmetry.space_group_name_H-M   'P 1'
#
loop_
_entity.id
_entity.type
_entity.pdbx_description
1 polymer ?
#
loop_
_entity_poly.entity_id
_entity_poly.type
_entity_poly.pdbx_seq_one_letter_code
_entity_poly.pdbx_strand_id
1 'polypeptide(L)'
;MSSTEEGGGTVGAVSTDQTVINNNTNNDSVAIDMPCTDVALSSGELANLRSLDKDLDGGLPTLRDKPLIRKVPSTLSRNEDFKKYFKPKVIAIGPLHHDDLTLHESEKLKLKLAAHFVKKSGLVKESLYSNIKKEMDGLKECYDPQELENYGFHNEEMFFVDGCAILQAVYMRYGNDDDGKLFIKDDLLTFVYSDLFLLENQLPFRVLELLTSSVMAKCSWMQSQGSSTILLSA
;
A
#
# COMPACT_ATOMS: atom_id res chain seq x y z
N MET A 1 15.10 -43.75 59.77
CA MET A 1 15.51 -45.08 60.26
C MET A 1 14.82 -46.10 59.38
N SER A 2 15.53 -47.14 58.92
CA SER A 2 15.07 -48.22 58.03
C SER A 2 14.63 -47.76 56.61
N SER A 3 14.78 -48.49 55.49
CA SER A 3 14.87 -49.95 55.20
C SER A 3 13.51 -50.67 55.33
N THR A 4 13.07 -51.61 54.49
CA THR A 4 13.55 -52.23 53.21
C THR A 4 12.28 -52.73 52.46
N GLU A 5 12.24 -53.43 51.31
CA GLU A 5 13.17 -54.17 50.42
C GLU A 5 13.24 -53.48 49.02
N GLU A 6 13.97 -53.86 47.96
CA GLU A 6 14.49 -55.13 47.39
C GLU A 6 13.45 -56.04 46.68
N GLY A 7 13.81 -56.57 45.49
CA GLY A 7 12.87 -57.21 44.56
C GLY A 7 13.35 -57.27 43.10
N GLY A 8 14.50 -57.92 42.86
CA GLY A 8 15.18 -57.91 41.57
C GLY A 8 14.62 -58.86 40.49
N GLY A 9 14.93 -58.54 39.23
CA GLY A 9 14.68 -59.41 38.07
C GLY A 9 15.79 -59.25 37.02
N THR A 10 16.55 -60.31 36.75
CA THR A 10 17.70 -60.31 35.83
C THR A 10 17.29 -60.69 34.41
N VAL A 11 17.66 -59.89 33.41
CA VAL A 11 17.50 -60.24 31.98
C VAL A 11 18.72 -59.83 31.16
N GLY A 12 19.31 -60.82 30.49
CA GLY A 12 20.08 -60.71 29.23
C GLY A 12 21.04 -59.54 29.02
N ALA A 13 22.35 -59.80 29.13
CA ALA A 13 23.34 -59.02 28.38
C ALA A 13 23.15 -59.26 26.88
N VAL A 14 23.03 -58.19 26.09
CA VAL A 14 22.91 -58.24 24.62
C VAL A 14 24.20 -57.71 23.99
N SER A 15 24.75 -58.44 23.02
CA SER A 15 26.03 -58.10 22.36
C SER A 15 25.92 -56.81 21.53
N THR A 16 26.90 -55.92 21.64
CA THR A 16 27.05 -54.78 20.74
C THR A 16 27.82 -55.17 19.48
N ASP A 17 27.10 -55.53 18.42
CA ASP A 17 27.64 -55.59 17.06
C ASP A 17 27.21 -54.36 16.25
N GLN A 18 28.15 -53.45 16.02
CA GLN A 18 27.94 -52.26 15.19
C GLN A 18 28.01 -52.63 13.71
N THR A 19 26.87 -52.95 13.09
CA THR A 19 26.76 -53.06 11.64
C THR A 19 26.64 -51.67 11.01
N VAL A 20 27.72 -51.23 10.34
CA VAL A 20 27.73 -49.99 9.56
C VAL A 20 26.83 -50.16 8.34
N ILE A 21 25.63 -49.59 8.39
CA ILE A 21 24.74 -49.51 7.22
C ILE A 21 25.30 -48.45 6.29
N ASN A 22 25.92 -48.90 5.19
CA ASN A 22 26.33 -48.01 4.11
C ASN A 22 25.09 -47.43 3.42
N ASN A 23 24.79 -46.16 3.70
CA ASN A 23 23.81 -45.37 2.95
C ASN A 23 24.33 -45.04 1.55
N ASN A 24 24.44 -46.05 0.69
CA ASN A 24 24.62 -45.90 -0.75
C ASN A 24 23.36 -46.35 -1.48
N THR A 25 22.24 -45.68 -1.16
CA THR A 25 21.05 -45.71 -2.00
C THR A 25 21.40 -44.99 -3.30
N ASN A 26 21.61 -45.73 -4.38
CA ASN A 26 21.57 -45.13 -5.70
C ASN A 26 20.19 -44.47 -5.83
N ASN A 27 20.15 -43.19 -6.15
CA ASN A 27 18.92 -42.51 -6.53
C ASN A 27 18.58 -42.88 -7.98
N ASP A 28 18.40 -44.17 -8.23
CA ASP A 28 17.87 -44.70 -9.48
C ASP A 28 16.45 -44.15 -9.59
N SER A 29 16.30 -43.13 -10.43
CA SER A 29 15.02 -42.46 -10.63
C SER A 29 14.03 -43.48 -11.17
N VAL A 30 13.07 -43.90 -10.35
CA VAL A 30 11.93 -44.71 -10.77
C VAL A 30 11.09 -43.85 -11.71
N ALA A 31 11.46 -43.91 -13.00
CA ALA A 31 10.67 -43.37 -14.08
C ALA A 31 9.36 -44.17 -14.08
N ILE A 32 8.31 -43.54 -13.56
CA ILE A 32 6.95 -44.00 -13.80
C ILE A 32 6.68 -43.70 -15.27
N ASP A 33 6.97 -44.68 -16.14
CA ASP A 33 6.53 -44.68 -17.53
C ASP A 33 5.00 -44.71 -17.51
N MET A 34 4.43 -43.50 -17.45
CA MET A 34 3.00 -43.25 -17.57
C MET A 34 2.62 -43.65 -19.00
N PRO A 35 1.90 -44.76 -19.21
CA PRO A 35 1.63 -45.25 -20.56
C PRO A 35 0.75 -44.22 -21.26
N CYS A 36 1.32 -43.49 -22.21
CA CYS A 36 0.59 -42.56 -23.05
C CYS A 36 -0.25 -43.37 -24.04
N THR A 37 -1.37 -43.88 -23.56
CA THR A 37 -2.47 -44.31 -24.41
C THR A 37 -3.03 -43.05 -25.08
N ASP A 38 -3.18 -43.09 -26.40
CA ASP A 38 -3.83 -42.03 -27.17
C ASP A 38 -5.33 -41.97 -26.81
N VAL A 39 -5.65 -41.31 -25.70
CA VAL A 39 -7.03 -41.03 -25.28
C VAL A 39 -7.61 -40.04 -26.28
N ALA A 40 -8.38 -40.56 -27.23
CA ALA A 40 -9.02 -39.78 -28.28
C ALA A 40 -10.05 -38.79 -27.70
N LEU A 41 -9.60 -37.57 -27.42
CA LEU A 41 -10.42 -36.47 -26.91
C LEU A 41 -11.61 -36.23 -27.83
N SER A 42 -12.80 -36.08 -27.23
CA SER A 42 -14.01 -35.74 -27.97
C SER A 42 -13.93 -34.34 -28.57
N SER A 43 -14.80 -34.07 -29.55
CA SER A 43 -14.99 -32.73 -30.11
C SER A 43 -15.40 -31.69 -29.06
N GLY A 44 -16.06 -32.11 -27.97
CA GLY A 44 -16.40 -31.25 -26.85
C GLY A 44 -15.18 -30.89 -25.99
N GLU A 45 -14.34 -31.86 -25.65
CA GLU A 45 -13.10 -31.62 -24.89
C GLU A 45 -12.13 -30.73 -25.68
N LEU A 46 -11.97 -30.98 -26.98
CA LEU A 46 -11.16 -30.13 -27.87
C LEU A 46 -11.76 -28.72 -28.03
N ALA A 47 -13.08 -28.55 -27.96
CA ALA A 47 -13.72 -27.22 -27.96
C ALA A 47 -13.49 -26.48 -26.64
N ASN A 48 -13.53 -27.18 -25.51
CA ASN A 48 -13.26 -26.62 -24.18
C ASN A 48 -11.80 -26.17 -24.05
N LEU A 49 -10.84 -27.00 -24.47
CA LEU A 49 -9.41 -26.65 -24.48
C LEU A 49 -9.15 -25.42 -25.35
N ARG A 50 -9.72 -25.37 -26.56
CA ARG A 50 -9.69 -24.19 -27.45
C ARG A 50 -10.49 -22.98 -26.95
N SER A 51 -11.20 -23.10 -25.82
CA SER A 51 -11.78 -21.96 -25.13
C SER A 51 -10.81 -21.38 -24.11
N LEU A 52 -10.03 -22.22 -23.43
CA LEU A 52 -8.99 -21.81 -22.49
C LEU A 52 -7.90 -20.97 -23.16
N ASP A 53 -7.56 -21.28 -24.41
CA ASP A 53 -6.64 -20.46 -25.23
C ASP A 53 -7.15 -19.02 -25.42
N LYS A 54 -8.48 -18.80 -25.44
CA LYS A 54 -9.09 -17.46 -25.60
C LYS A 54 -9.05 -16.64 -24.33
N ASP A 55 -8.98 -17.30 -23.17
CA ASP A 55 -8.84 -16.62 -21.88
C ASP A 55 -7.43 -16.01 -21.74
N LEU A 56 -6.45 -16.46 -22.56
CA LEU A 56 -5.13 -15.83 -22.70
C LEU A 56 -5.13 -14.64 -23.66
N ASP A 57 -5.98 -14.67 -24.71
CA ASP A 57 -6.34 -13.50 -25.53
C ASP A 57 -7.25 -12.50 -24.79
N GLY A 58 -7.71 -12.85 -23.58
CA GLY A 58 -8.35 -11.98 -22.60
C GLY A 58 -7.37 -10.93 -22.05
N GLY A 59 -6.99 -9.99 -22.93
CA GLY A 59 -5.90 -9.02 -22.81
C GLY A 59 -5.25 -8.86 -21.43
N LEU A 60 -4.11 -9.53 -21.24
CA LEU A 60 -3.16 -9.25 -20.16
C LEU A 60 -2.99 -7.72 -20.02
N PRO A 61 -3.30 -7.12 -18.85
CA PRO A 61 -3.14 -5.68 -18.63
C PRO A 61 -1.74 -5.27 -19.03
N THR A 62 -1.62 -4.36 -20.00
CA THR A 62 -0.33 -4.16 -20.64
C THR A 62 0.58 -3.43 -19.65
N LEU A 63 1.87 -3.78 -19.63
CA LEU A 63 2.88 -3.13 -18.78
C LEU A 63 3.19 -1.67 -19.22
N ARG A 64 2.26 -1.04 -19.95
CA ARG A 64 2.24 0.33 -20.47
C ARG A 64 1.05 1.13 -19.93
N ASP A 65 0.03 0.44 -19.39
CA ASP A 65 -1.11 1.08 -18.77
C ASP A 65 -0.68 1.77 -17.46
N LYS A 66 -1.14 3.01 -17.24
CA LYS A 66 -0.74 3.80 -16.07
C LYS A 66 -1.18 3.08 -14.79
N PRO A 67 -0.33 2.96 -13.75
CA PRO A 67 -0.74 2.37 -12.48
C PRO A 67 -1.79 3.27 -11.80
N LEU A 68 -3.01 2.76 -11.71
CA LEU A 68 -4.13 3.45 -11.05
C LEU A 68 -4.10 3.26 -9.53
N ILE A 69 -4.54 4.28 -8.80
CA ILE A 69 -4.79 4.22 -7.35
C ILE A 69 -6.05 3.35 -7.12
N ARG A 70 -5.90 2.30 -6.34
CA ARG A 70 -6.94 1.30 -6.03
C ARG A 70 -6.72 0.69 -4.65
N LYS A 71 -7.73 0.02 -4.09
CA LYS A 71 -7.52 -0.80 -2.90
C LYS A 71 -6.60 -1.99 -3.20
N VAL A 72 -5.97 -2.49 -2.14
CA VAL A 72 -5.17 -3.70 -2.18
C VAL A 72 -6.10 -4.91 -2.34
N PRO A 73 -5.84 -5.82 -3.30
CA PRO A 73 -6.73 -6.96 -3.58
C PRO A 73 -7.11 -7.77 -2.33
N SER A 74 -8.37 -8.19 -2.27
CA SER A 74 -8.96 -8.88 -1.11
C SER A 74 -8.25 -10.17 -0.70
N THR A 75 -7.43 -10.76 -1.59
CA THR A 75 -6.54 -11.88 -1.28
C THR A 75 -5.44 -11.51 -0.28
N LEU A 76 -4.88 -10.29 -0.35
CA LEU A 76 -3.82 -9.80 0.54
C LEU A 76 -4.38 -9.23 1.84
N SER A 77 -5.51 -8.54 1.78
CA SER A 77 -6.23 -8.02 2.97
C SER A 77 -7.11 -9.07 3.68
N ARG A 78 -7.08 -10.34 3.24
CA ARG A 78 -7.83 -11.46 3.85
C ARG A 78 -7.40 -11.79 5.28
N ASN A 79 -6.11 -11.68 5.58
CA ASN A 79 -5.64 -11.84 6.96
C ASN A 79 -5.77 -10.49 7.69
N GLU A 80 -6.48 -10.51 8.83
CA GLU A 80 -6.60 -9.37 9.74
C GLU A 80 -5.23 -8.79 10.14
N ASP A 81 -4.20 -9.64 10.29
CA ASP A 81 -2.83 -9.20 10.58
C ASP A 81 -2.25 -8.23 9.54
N PHE A 82 -2.71 -8.28 8.29
CA PHE A 82 -2.18 -7.44 7.22
C PHE A 82 -3.00 -6.16 6.98
N LYS A 83 -4.28 -6.10 7.38
CA LYS A 83 -5.12 -4.90 7.17
C LYS A 83 -4.53 -3.61 7.77
N LYS A 84 -3.75 -3.73 8.85
CA LYS A 84 -3.02 -2.64 9.53
C LYS A 84 -1.89 -1.99 8.71
N TYR A 85 -1.58 -2.53 7.53
CA TYR A 85 -0.61 -1.98 6.57
C TYR A 85 -1.28 -1.34 5.34
N PHE A 86 -2.61 -1.37 5.27
CA PHE A 86 -3.38 -0.80 4.16
C PHE A 86 -4.28 0.34 4.64
N LYS A 87 -4.96 0.17 5.80
CA LYS A 87 -5.80 1.20 6.41
C LYS A 87 -5.01 2.28 7.18
N PRO A 88 -5.39 3.57 7.06
CA PRO A 88 -4.89 4.67 7.90
C PRO A 88 -5.30 4.52 9.36
N LYS A 89 -4.52 5.12 10.24
CA LYS A 89 -4.64 5.02 11.72
C LYS A 89 -5.09 6.32 12.37
N VAL A 90 -4.77 7.44 11.74
CA VAL A 90 -4.89 8.80 12.28
C VAL A 90 -5.38 9.80 11.23
N ILE A 91 -5.13 9.59 9.93
CA ILE A 91 -5.61 10.51 8.89
C ILE A 91 -5.97 9.82 7.57
N ALA A 92 -7.25 9.88 7.23
CA ALA A 92 -7.75 9.52 5.91
C ALA A 92 -7.36 10.60 4.89
N ILE A 93 -6.71 10.17 3.81
CA ILE A 93 -6.25 10.99 2.69
C ILE A 93 -6.77 10.36 1.40
N GLY A 94 -7.50 11.17 0.64
CA GLY A 94 -8.16 10.72 -0.57
C GLY A 94 -9.42 9.87 -0.31
N PRO A 95 -10.05 9.42 -1.41
CA PRO A 95 -11.43 8.94 -1.40
C PRO A 95 -11.63 7.58 -0.72
N LEU A 96 -10.69 6.65 -0.88
CA LEU A 96 -10.83 5.23 -0.49
C LEU A 96 -11.12 5.03 1.01
N HIS A 97 -10.78 6.03 1.84
CA HIS A 97 -11.00 6.06 3.28
C HIS A 97 -11.71 7.32 3.78
N HIS A 98 -12.22 8.19 2.90
CA HIS A 98 -12.80 9.48 3.28
C HIS A 98 -13.94 9.32 4.29
N ASP A 99 -14.83 8.36 4.05
CA ASP A 99 -16.01 8.08 4.86
C ASP A 99 -15.76 7.08 6.02
N ASP A 100 -14.49 6.78 6.37
CA ASP A 100 -14.19 5.89 7.49
C ASP A 100 -14.48 6.60 8.84
N LEU A 101 -15.69 6.39 9.34
CA LEU A 101 -16.22 6.99 10.57
C LEU A 101 -15.33 6.79 11.81
N THR A 102 -14.40 5.82 11.80
CA THR A 102 -13.43 5.64 12.89
C THR A 102 -12.41 6.79 12.98
N LEU A 103 -12.28 7.59 11.93
CA LEU A 103 -11.30 8.66 11.79
C LEU A 103 -11.90 10.08 11.88
N HIS A 104 -13.07 10.28 12.50
CA HIS A 104 -13.71 11.61 12.56
C HIS A 104 -12.83 12.71 13.21
N GLU A 105 -12.04 12.42 14.25
CA GLU A 105 -11.11 13.44 14.81
C GLU A 105 -9.94 13.77 13.85
N SER A 106 -9.69 12.96 12.81
CA SER A 106 -8.69 13.25 11.79
C SER A 106 -9.04 14.47 10.96
N GLU A 107 -10.32 14.68 10.64
CA GLU A 107 -10.73 15.77 9.76
C GLU A 107 -10.45 17.14 10.41
N LYS A 108 -10.60 17.23 11.73
CA LYS A 108 -10.23 18.40 12.55
C LYS A 108 -8.72 18.63 12.65
N LEU A 109 -7.91 17.60 12.47
CA LEU A 109 -6.44 17.71 12.33
C LEU A 109 -6.07 18.14 10.91
N LYS A 110 -6.69 17.52 9.91
CA LYS A 110 -6.51 17.78 8.49
C LYS A 110 -6.86 19.23 8.12
N LEU A 111 -8.02 19.72 8.52
CA LEU A 111 -8.44 21.12 8.32
C LEU A 111 -7.48 22.13 8.95
N LYS A 112 -6.86 21.81 10.11
CA LYS A 112 -5.82 22.66 10.72
C LYS A 112 -4.55 22.68 9.88
N LEU A 113 -4.08 21.52 9.42
CA LEU A 113 -2.90 21.40 8.55
C LEU A 113 -3.13 22.16 7.25
N ALA A 114 -4.27 21.95 6.58
CA ALA A 114 -4.65 22.64 5.35
C ALA A 114 -4.73 24.16 5.53
N ALA A 115 -5.40 24.63 6.58
CA ALA A 115 -5.47 26.06 6.89
C ALA A 115 -4.10 26.69 7.18
N HIS A 116 -3.17 25.94 7.79
CA HIS A 116 -1.81 26.42 8.04
C HIS A 116 -0.99 26.55 6.75
N PHE A 117 -1.05 25.55 5.84
CA PHE A 117 -0.43 25.66 4.52
C PHE A 117 -0.98 26.85 3.73
N VAL A 118 -2.32 26.99 3.65
CA VAL A 118 -2.96 28.12 2.96
C VAL A 118 -2.49 29.45 3.55
N LYS A 119 -2.48 29.60 4.88
CA LYS A 119 -1.98 30.80 5.56
C LYS A 119 -0.50 31.09 5.24
N LYS A 120 0.37 30.08 5.25
CA LYS A 120 1.81 30.23 4.96
C LYS A 120 2.10 30.48 3.48
N SER A 121 1.28 29.98 2.56
CA SER A 121 1.49 30.09 1.12
C SER A 121 1.43 31.53 0.58
N GLY A 122 0.75 32.45 1.27
CA GLY A 122 0.46 33.79 0.75
C GLY A 122 -0.46 33.78 -0.49
N LEU A 123 -1.22 32.71 -0.68
CA LEU A 123 -2.12 32.52 -1.82
C LEU A 123 -3.59 32.73 -1.44
N VAL A 124 -4.37 33.11 -2.44
CA VAL A 124 -5.84 33.20 -2.36
C VAL A 124 -6.38 31.78 -2.43
N LYS A 125 -7.07 31.30 -1.39
CA LYS A 125 -7.52 29.89 -1.30
C LYS A 125 -8.42 29.50 -2.48
N GLU A 126 -9.23 30.45 -2.95
CA GLU A 126 -10.15 30.31 -4.08
C GLU A 126 -9.39 30.04 -5.39
N SER A 127 -8.18 30.59 -5.55
CA SER A 127 -7.32 30.33 -6.71
C SER A 127 -6.74 28.91 -6.67
N LEU A 128 -6.30 28.45 -5.50
CA LEU A 128 -5.78 27.09 -5.33
C LEU A 128 -6.89 26.04 -5.54
N TYR A 129 -8.03 26.24 -4.89
CA TYR A 129 -9.22 25.39 -5.07
C TYR A 129 -9.71 25.39 -6.53
N SER A 130 -9.68 26.55 -7.21
CA SER A 130 -10.02 26.64 -8.65
C SER A 130 -9.09 25.82 -9.53
N ASN A 131 -7.80 25.70 -9.20
CA ASN A 131 -6.87 24.85 -9.95
C ASN A 131 -7.23 23.36 -9.80
N ILE A 132 -7.50 22.89 -8.58
CA ILE A 132 -7.96 21.53 -8.31
C ILE A 132 -9.28 21.24 -9.05
N LYS A 133 -10.24 22.17 -8.99
CA LYS A 133 -11.57 22.01 -9.62
C LYS A 133 -11.50 21.96 -11.16
N LYS A 134 -10.54 22.63 -11.81
CA LYS A 134 -10.35 22.59 -13.28
C LYS A 134 -9.79 21.27 -13.78
N GLU A 135 -8.97 20.59 -12.97
CA GLU A 135 -8.24 19.38 -13.36
C GLU A 135 -8.91 18.10 -12.82
N MET A 136 -10.09 18.24 -12.19
CA MET A 136 -10.76 17.20 -11.41
C MET A 136 -11.04 15.91 -12.21
N ASP A 137 -11.38 16.02 -13.49
CA ASP A 137 -11.65 14.84 -14.31
C ASP A 137 -10.36 14.03 -14.56
N GLY A 138 -9.24 14.69 -14.89
CA GLY A 138 -7.93 14.05 -15.01
C GLY A 138 -7.36 13.54 -13.67
N LEU A 139 -7.76 14.14 -12.54
CA LEU A 139 -7.46 13.61 -11.20
C LEU A 139 -8.26 12.34 -10.89
N LYS A 140 -9.47 12.18 -11.44
CA LYS A 140 -10.28 10.96 -11.32
C LYS A 140 -9.77 9.84 -12.22
N GLU A 141 -9.26 10.14 -13.41
CA GLU A 141 -8.59 9.17 -14.31
C GLU A 141 -7.36 8.49 -13.69
N CYS A 142 -6.85 8.99 -12.56
CA CYS A 142 -5.77 8.36 -11.79
C CYS A 142 -6.26 7.28 -10.81
N TYR A 143 -7.57 7.10 -10.64
CA TYR A 143 -8.18 6.05 -9.80
C TYR A 143 -8.77 4.93 -10.65
N ASP A 144 -8.89 3.75 -10.04
CA ASP A 144 -9.61 2.64 -10.65
C ASP A 144 -11.13 2.94 -10.70
N PRO A 145 -11.79 2.83 -11.87
CA PRO A 145 -13.21 3.19 -12.02
C PRO A 145 -14.13 2.47 -11.03
N GLN A 146 -13.81 1.24 -10.63
CA GLN A 146 -14.60 0.50 -9.66
C GLN A 146 -14.55 1.11 -8.25
N GLU A 147 -13.47 1.79 -7.88
CA GLU A 147 -13.43 2.59 -6.64
C GLU A 147 -14.23 3.89 -6.81
N LEU A 148 -14.18 4.50 -8.01
CA LEU A 148 -14.86 5.77 -8.33
C LEU A 148 -16.38 5.70 -8.09
N GLU A 149 -17.00 4.61 -8.52
CA GLU A 149 -18.44 4.36 -8.41
C GLU A 149 -18.90 4.15 -6.95
N ASN A 150 -18.06 3.54 -6.10
CA ASN A 150 -18.45 3.12 -4.75
C ASN A 150 -18.49 4.27 -3.72
N TYR A 151 -17.78 5.38 -3.95
CA TYR A 151 -17.62 6.47 -2.96
C TYR A 151 -18.21 7.82 -3.39
N GLY A 152 -18.90 7.88 -4.54
CA GLY A 152 -19.55 9.13 -4.99
C GLY A 152 -18.56 10.31 -5.09
N PHE A 153 -17.45 10.12 -5.81
CA PHE A 153 -16.34 11.08 -5.94
C PHE A 153 -16.77 12.48 -6.46
N HIS A 154 -17.24 13.35 -5.58
CA HIS A 154 -17.84 14.65 -5.95
C HIS A 154 -17.33 15.85 -5.14
N ASN A 155 -16.38 15.67 -4.23
CA ASN A 155 -15.81 16.73 -3.39
C ASN A 155 -14.41 17.15 -3.86
N GLU A 156 -14.31 18.17 -4.71
CA GLU A 156 -13.00 18.79 -5.02
C GLU A 156 -12.37 19.44 -3.78
N GLU A 157 -13.20 19.69 -2.76
CA GLU A 157 -12.81 20.12 -1.43
C GLU A 157 -11.93 19.09 -0.72
N MET A 158 -12.19 17.79 -0.85
CA MET A 158 -11.31 16.74 -0.29
C MET A 158 -9.93 16.81 -0.95
N PHE A 159 -9.85 16.77 -2.28
CA PHE A 159 -8.58 16.87 -3.01
C PHE A 159 -7.79 18.13 -2.63
N PHE A 160 -8.49 19.25 -2.42
CA PHE A 160 -7.87 20.50 -1.95
C PHE A 160 -7.40 20.44 -0.49
N VAL A 161 -8.25 20.04 0.46
CA VAL A 161 -7.96 20.00 1.90
C VAL A 161 -6.90 18.94 2.21
N ASP A 162 -7.09 17.72 1.73
CA ASP A 162 -6.15 16.60 1.89
C ASP A 162 -4.79 16.96 1.27
N GLY A 163 -4.77 17.53 0.06
CA GLY A 163 -3.56 18.00 -0.62
C GLY A 163 -2.81 19.10 0.16
N CYS A 164 -3.53 20.08 0.70
CA CYS A 164 -2.94 21.11 1.56
C CYS A 164 -2.42 20.53 2.90
N ALA A 165 -3.09 19.51 3.44
CA ALA A 165 -2.68 18.84 4.67
C ALA A 165 -1.40 17.99 4.48
N ILE A 166 -1.29 17.25 3.38
CA ILE A 166 -0.06 16.57 2.96
C ILE A 166 1.10 17.56 2.90
N LEU A 167 0.93 18.68 2.18
CA LEU A 167 1.98 19.67 2.03
C LEU A 167 2.41 20.27 3.37
N GLN A 168 1.46 20.64 4.24
CA GLN A 168 1.81 21.13 5.58
C GLN A 168 2.57 20.09 6.40
N ALA A 169 2.16 18.82 6.38
CA ALA A 169 2.84 17.75 7.10
C ALA A 169 4.29 17.56 6.57
N VAL A 170 4.48 17.56 5.26
CA VAL A 170 5.83 17.49 4.64
C VAL A 170 6.69 18.70 5.05
N TYR A 171 6.13 19.93 5.07
CA TYR A 171 6.85 21.10 5.58
C TYR A 171 7.18 21.01 7.07
N MET A 172 6.31 20.43 7.90
CA MET A 172 6.60 20.17 9.33
C MET A 172 7.65 19.07 9.56
N ARG A 173 7.88 18.19 8.57
CA ARG A 173 8.89 17.12 8.67
C ARG A 173 10.27 17.55 8.19
N TYR A 174 10.34 18.36 7.15
CA TYR A 174 11.59 18.66 6.42
C TYR A 174 11.92 20.15 6.30
N GLY A 175 11.00 21.04 6.69
CA GLY A 175 11.24 22.49 6.72
C GLY A 175 11.58 23.01 8.11
N ASN A 176 12.17 24.20 8.17
CA ASN A 176 12.43 24.95 9.40
C ASN A 176 11.13 25.63 9.90
N ASP A 177 10.14 24.85 10.33
CA ASP A 177 8.85 25.37 10.83
C ASP A 177 8.91 25.80 12.31
N ASP A 178 9.63 26.91 12.56
CA ASP A 178 9.81 27.49 13.90
C ASP A 178 8.69 28.50 14.26
N ASP A 179 8.14 29.18 13.25
CA ASP A 179 7.26 30.36 13.38
C ASP A 179 5.84 30.09 13.94
N GLY A 180 5.45 28.82 14.09
CA GLY A 180 4.04 28.48 14.25
C GLY A 180 3.77 27.04 14.60
N LYS A 181 4.41 26.53 15.67
CA LYS A 181 4.25 25.15 16.13
C LYS A 181 2.77 24.80 16.40
N LEU A 182 2.12 24.18 15.41
CA LEU A 182 0.84 23.50 15.60
C LEU A 182 1.03 22.49 16.73
N PHE A 183 0.29 22.66 17.84
CA PHE A 183 0.37 21.79 19.02
C PHE A 183 -0.27 20.41 18.73
N ILE A 184 0.42 19.65 17.89
CA ILE A 184 0.23 18.25 17.54
C ILE A 184 1.29 17.48 18.33
N LYS A 185 0.93 16.33 18.93
CA LYS A 185 1.90 15.50 19.65
C LYS A 185 2.83 14.80 18.65
N ASP A 186 4.12 14.68 18.97
CA ASP A 186 5.11 14.07 18.06
C ASP A 186 4.77 12.60 17.73
N ASP A 187 4.18 11.86 18.67
CA ASP A 187 3.64 10.50 18.44
C ASP A 187 2.52 10.51 17.38
N LEU A 188 1.56 11.43 17.53
CA LEU A 188 0.42 11.58 16.60
C LEU A 188 0.90 11.98 15.20
N LEU A 189 1.90 12.86 15.15
CA LEU A 189 2.53 13.32 13.91
C LEU A 189 3.32 12.17 13.23
N THR A 190 3.90 11.26 14.00
CA THR A 190 4.55 10.03 13.48
C THR A 190 3.54 9.08 12.84
N PHE A 191 2.33 8.95 13.38
CA PHE A 191 1.25 8.22 12.73
C PHE A 191 0.72 8.93 11.48
N VAL A 192 0.57 10.27 11.50
CA VAL A 192 0.26 11.06 10.29
C VAL A 192 1.26 10.75 9.18
N TYR A 193 2.56 10.84 9.44
CA TYR A 193 3.58 10.51 8.42
C TYR A 193 3.51 9.06 7.95
N SER A 194 3.17 8.11 8.83
CA SER A 194 2.97 6.71 8.44
C SER A 194 1.79 6.56 7.47
N ASP A 195 0.70 7.27 7.71
CA ASP A 195 -0.51 7.23 6.90
C ASP A 195 -0.32 7.88 5.52
N LEU A 196 0.57 8.86 5.38
CA LEU A 196 0.91 9.49 4.08
C LEU A 196 1.65 8.57 3.09
N PHE A 197 2.10 7.39 3.53
CA PHE A 197 2.77 6.40 2.68
C PHE A 197 1.98 5.10 2.49
N LEU A 198 0.74 5.02 2.99
CA LEU A 198 -0.14 3.86 2.79
C LEU A 198 -0.71 3.85 1.37
N LEU A 199 -0.72 2.69 0.72
CA LEU A 199 -1.12 2.55 -0.69
C LEU A 199 -2.58 2.92 -0.96
N GLU A 200 -3.50 2.62 -0.02
CA GLU A 200 -4.92 2.94 -0.14
C GLU A 200 -5.25 4.40 0.24
N ASN A 201 -4.29 5.14 0.80
CA ASN A 201 -4.51 6.45 1.42
C ASN A 201 -3.89 7.61 0.60
N GLN A 202 -4.00 7.54 -0.73
CA GLN A 202 -3.25 8.40 -1.66
C GLN A 202 -4.12 9.34 -2.50
N LEU A 203 -3.53 10.49 -2.82
CA LEU A 203 -3.94 11.40 -3.89
C LEU A 203 -3.02 11.26 -5.12
N PRO A 204 -3.47 11.61 -6.33
CA PRO A 204 -2.58 11.76 -7.48
C PRO A 204 -1.57 12.88 -7.19
N PHE A 205 -0.29 12.64 -7.49
CA PHE A 205 0.79 13.63 -7.25
C PHE A 205 0.49 15.00 -7.90
N ARG A 206 -0.25 15.00 -9.02
CA ARG A 206 -0.78 16.18 -9.71
C ARG A 206 -1.49 17.18 -8.79
N VAL A 207 -2.16 16.74 -7.72
CA VAL A 207 -2.75 17.62 -6.69
C VAL A 207 -1.68 18.52 -6.08
N LEU A 208 -0.55 17.94 -5.69
CA LEU A 208 0.54 18.64 -5.03
C LEU A 208 1.23 19.62 -6.00
N GLU A 209 1.33 19.28 -7.28
CA GLU A 209 1.79 20.20 -8.33
C GLU A 209 0.88 21.43 -8.48
N LEU A 210 -0.45 21.22 -8.55
CA LEU A 210 -1.43 22.30 -8.72
C LEU A 210 -1.46 23.26 -7.52
N LEU A 211 -1.17 22.74 -6.31
CA LEU A 211 -1.04 23.52 -5.09
C LEU A 211 0.31 24.25 -4.98
N THR A 212 1.42 23.61 -5.35
CA THR A 212 2.78 24.18 -5.17
C THR A 212 3.25 25.07 -6.32
N SER A 213 2.84 24.81 -7.57
CA SER A 213 3.16 25.65 -8.74
C SER A 213 2.77 27.12 -8.53
N SER A 214 1.61 27.35 -7.92
CA SER A 214 1.13 28.69 -7.55
C SER A 214 1.98 29.37 -6.47
N VAL A 215 2.63 28.60 -5.60
CA VAL A 215 3.57 29.11 -4.58
C VAL A 215 4.89 29.48 -5.24
N MET A 216 5.45 28.57 -6.05
CA MET A 216 6.72 28.77 -6.76
C MET A 216 6.68 29.98 -7.72
N ALA A 217 5.50 30.29 -8.27
CA ALA A 217 5.27 31.48 -9.10
C ALA A 217 5.30 32.82 -8.32
N LYS A 218 5.10 32.82 -6.99
CA LYS A 218 5.25 34.02 -6.13
C LYS A 218 6.56 34.04 -5.35
N CYS A 219 7.07 32.89 -4.92
CA CYS A 219 8.12 32.79 -3.91
C CYS A 219 9.53 32.74 -4.52
N SER A 220 10.05 33.91 -4.90
CA SER A 220 11.48 34.09 -5.25
C SER A 220 12.44 33.50 -4.19
N TRP A 221 12.07 33.55 -2.91
CA TRP A 221 12.88 32.99 -1.83
C TRP A 221 12.98 31.45 -1.84
N MET A 222 12.01 30.72 -2.39
CA MET A 222 12.10 29.26 -2.53
C MET A 222 13.08 28.85 -3.63
N GLN A 223 13.27 29.69 -4.66
CA GLN A 223 14.28 29.46 -5.70
C GLN A 223 15.70 29.50 -5.10
N SER A 224 15.92 30.32 -4.06
CA SER A 224 17.20 30.40 -3.35
C SER A 224 17.55 29.17 -2.49
N GLN A 225 16.61 28.25 -2.26
CA GLN A 225 16.83 26.99 -1.53
C GLN A 225 16.94 25.78 -2.48
N GLY A 226 16.63 25.96 -3.77
CA GLY A 226 16.60 24.89 -4.78
C GLY A 226 17.96 24.43 -5.33
N SER A 227 19.08 25.01 -4.87
CA SER A 227 20.42 24.66 -5.37
C SER A 227 21.03 23.39 -4.75
N SER A 228 20.38 22.80 -3.73
CA SER A 228 20.77 21.50 -3.16
C SER A 228 19.98 20.38 -3.82
N THR A 229 20.58 19.80 -4.86
CA THR A 229 20.13 18.64 -5.64
C THR A 229 19.44 17.55 -4.82
N ILE A 230 18.11 17.39 -5.00
CA ILE A 230 17.40 16.15 -4.64
C ILE A 230 17.31 15.27 -5.88
N LEU A 231 18.37 14.49 -6.12
CA LEU A 231 18.30 13.33 -7.02
C LEU A 231 17.74 12.16 -6.22
N LEU A 232 16.43 11.92 -6.34
CA LEU A 232 15.82 10.66 -5.91
C LEU A 232 16.08 9.59 -6.98
N SER A 233 17.16 8.83 -6.78
CA SER A 233 17.54 7.69 -7.59
C SER A 233 17.73 6.44 -6.72
N ALA A 234 16.61 5.80 -6.38
CA ALA A 234 16.51 4.44 -5.84
C ALA A 234 15.08 3.92 -6.10
#